data_AF-A0A2N2DA87-F1
#
_entry.id   AF-A0A2N2DA87-F1
#
_cell.length_a   1.000
_cell.length_b   1.000
_cell.length_c   1.000
_cell.angle_alpha   90.00
_cell.angle_beta   90.00
_cell.angle_gamma   90.00
#
_symmetry.space_group_name_H-M   'P 1'
#
loop_
_entity.id
_entity.type
_entity.pdbx_description
1 polymer ?
#
loop_
_entity_poly.entity_id
_entity_poly.type
_entity_poly.pdbx_seq_one_letter_code
_entity_poly.pdbx_strand_id
1 'polypeptide(L)' 'TTEPEVMEKVKEGLSSKGIEPNIAQVTMVPQSLVEINNEEEAGKILRLMELLEEHDDVQNVYANFDLPEEIMNFLE' A
#
# COMPACT_ATOMS: atom_id res chain seq x y z
N THR A 1 10.55 5.74 5.43
CA THR A 1 10.98 4.90 4.30
C THR A 1 12.48 4.77 4.35
N THR A 2 12.98 3.57 4.04
CA THR A 2 14.41 3.23 3.99
C THR A 2 14.68 2.50 2.68
N GLU A 3 15.94 2.42 2.26
CA GLU A 3 16.31 1.42 1.26
C GLU A 3 15.94 0.01 1.78
N PRO A 4 15.52 -0.92 0.91
CA PRO A 4 15.11 -2.26 1.33
C PRO A 4 16.18 -3.02 2.12
N GLU A 5 17.44 -2.89 1.70
CA GLU A 5 18.58 -3.61 2.26
C GLU A 5 18.90 -3.20 3.72
N VAL A 6 18.53 -1.98 4.11
CA VAL A 6 18.86 -1.43 5.43
C VAL A 6 17.68 -1.46 6.41
N MET A 7 16.51 -1.92 5.98
CA MET A 7 15.27 -1.89 6.76
C MET A 7 15.42 -2.59 8.12
N GLU A 8 15.96 -3.82 8.14
CA GLU A 8 16.16 -4.58 9.39
C GLU A 8 17.12 -3.87 10.35
N LYS A 9 18.22 -3.31 9.85
CA LYS A 9 19.18 -2.57 10.67
C LYS A 9 18.54 -1.34 11.33
N VAL A 10 17.64 -0.66 10.62
CA VAL A 10 16.91 0.49 11.16
C VAL A 10 15.88 0.05 12.19
N LYS A 11 15.15 -1.04 11.94
CA LYS A 11 14.19 -1.63 12.88
C LYS A 11 14.86 -2.03 14.19
N GLU A 12 15.96 -2.78 14.15
CA GLU A 12 16.74 -3.15 15.33
C GLU A 12 17.25 -1.91 16.10
N GLY A 13 17.70 -0.89 15.35
CA GLY A 13 18.13 0.39 15.93
C GLY A 13 17.01 1.13 16.66
N LEU A 14 15.77 1.07 16.17
CA LEU A 14 14.60 1.65 16.83
C LEU A 14 14.19 0.84 18.07
N SER A 15 14.09 -0.48 17.96
CA SER A 15 13.76 -1.37 19.09
C SER A 15 14.78 -1.25 20.21
N SER A 16 16.08 -1.13 19.90
CA SER A 16 17.14 -0.93 20.91
C SER A 16 16.98 0.38 21.72
N LYS A 17 16.23 1.35 21.21
CA LYS A 17 15.91 2.62 21.87
C LYS A 17 14.51 2.60 22.50
N GLY A 18 13.85 1.45 22.54
CA GLY A 18 12.50 1.29 23.09
C GLY A 18 11.40 1.80 22.17
N ILE A 19 11.68 1.98 20.88
CA ILE A 19 10.69 2.38 19.87
C ILE A 19 10.37 1.15 19.05
N GLU A 20 9.25 0.48 19.36
CA GLU A 20 8.78 -0.67 18.58
C GLU A 20 7.94 -0.20 17.39
N PRO A 21 8.34 -0.47 16.14
CA PRO A 21 7.53 -0.17 14.97
C PRO A 21 6.29 -1.06 14.93
N ASN A 22 5.11 -0.48 14.68
CA ASN A 22 3.88 -1.25 14.49
C ASN A 22 3.98 -2.21 13.29
N ILE A 23 4.61 -1.76 12.21
CA ILE A 23 4.80 -2.50 10.97
C ILE A 23 6.20 -2.18 10.41
N ALA A 24 6.94 -3.20 10.01
CA ALA A 24 8.22 -3.07 9.33
C ALA A 24 8.31 -4.16 8.24
N GLN A 25 8.14 -3.77 6.99
CA GLN A 25 8.13 -4.68 5.84
C GLN A 25 8.72 -4.01 4.60
N VAL A 26 9.35 -4.81 3.74
CA VAL A 26 9.78 -4.35 2.41
C VAL A 26 8.56 -4.36 1.50
N THR A 27 8.23 -3.19 0.95
CA THR A 27 7.07 -2.99 0.07
C THR A 27 7.46 -2.12 -1.11
N MET A 28 6.67 -2.19 -2.18
CA MET A 28 6.84 -1.30 -3.32
C MET A 28 6.14 0.03 -3.03
N VAL A 29 6.92 1.12 -3.02
CA VAL A 29 6.40 2.49 -2.89
C VAL A 29 6.40 3.13 -4.28
N PRO A 30 5.26 3.58 -4.80
CA PRO A 30 5.21 4.21 -6.12
C PRO A 30 5.95 5.56 -6.11
N GLN A 31 6.67 5.85 -7.19
CA GLN A 31 7.37 7.14 -7.35
C GLN A 31 6.43 8.28 -7.76
N SER A 32 5.27 7.94 -8.34
CA SER A 32 4.27 8.89 -8.80
C SER A 32 2.88 8.29 -8.60
N LEU A 33 1.95 9.12 -8.14
CA LEU A 33 0.55 8.76 -7.99
C LEU A 33 -0.25 9.16 -9.24
N VAL A 34 -1.28 8.38 -9.54
CA VAL A 34 -2.24 8.62 -10.62
C VAL A 34 -3.61 8.85 -10.00
N GLU A 35 -4.10 10.08 -10.05
CA GLU A 35 -5.41 10.41 -9.50
C GLU A 35 -6.53 9.83 -10.37
N ILE A 36 -7.49 9.18 -9.72
CA ILE A 36 -8.66 8.60 -10.38
C ILE A 36 -9.91 9.33 -9.90
N ASN A 37 -10.44 10.18 -10.78
CA ASN A 37 -11.60 11.03 -10.52
C ASN A 37 -12.92 10.45 -11.03
N ASN A 38 -12.88 9.26 -11.64
CA ASN A 38 -14.07 8.60 -12.17
C ASN A 38 -14.49 7.44 -11.26
N GLU A 39 -15.72 7.51 -10.74
CA GLU A 39 -16.27 6.51 -9.82
C GLU A 39 -16.36 5.10 -10.45
N GLU A 40 -16.77 4.99 -11.72
CA GLU A 40 -16.87 3.71 -12.42
C GLU A 40 -15.48 3.06 -12.59
N GLU A 41 -14.46 3.88 -12.87
CA GLU A 41 -13.08 3.42 -12.98
C GLU A 41 -12.52 3.01 -11.61
N ALA A 42 -12.75 3.81 -10.58
CA ALA A 42 -12.37 3.49 -9.20
C ALA A 42 -12.97 2.15 -8.75
N GLY A 43 -14.27 1.94 -8.95
CA GLY A 43 -14.94 0.69 -8.60
C GLY A 43 -14.39 -0.53 -9.35
N LYS A 44 -14.04 -0.38 -10.63
CA LYS A 44 -13.41 -1.47 -11.41
C LYS A 44 -12.02 -1.82 -10.88
N ILE A 45 -11.23 -0.81 -10.50
CA ILE A 45 -9.87 -1.00 -10.02
C ILE A 45 -9.86 -1.63 -8.63
N LEU A 46 -10.73 -1.17 -7.73
CA LEU A 46 -10.87 -1.78 -6.40
C LEU A 46 -11.31 -3.24 -6.50
N ARG A 47 -12.31 -3.53 -7.35
CA ARG A 47 -12.74 -4.91 -7.58
C ARG A 47 -11.63 -5.78 -8.16
N LEU A 48 -10.79 -5.23 -9.05
CA LEU A 48 -9.63 -5.95 -9.56
C LEU A 48 -8.62 -6.24 -8.45
N MET A 49 -8.37 -5.28 -7.56
CA MET A 49 -7.47 -5.48 -6.42
C MET A 49 -7.98 -6.59 -5.49
N GLU A 50 -9.26 -6.56 -5.12
CA GLU A 50 -9.88 -7.60 -4.29
C GLU A 50 -9.70 -9.00 -4.90
N LEU A 51 -10.01 -9.15 -6.20
CA LEU A 51 -9.87 -10.42 -6.90
C LEU A 51 -8.43 -10.93 -6.95
N LEU A 52 -7.44 -10.03 -7.01
CA LEU A 52 -6.04 -10.38 -6.97
C LEU A 52 -5.61 -10.77 -5.55
N GLU A 53 -6.09 -10.09 -4.52
CA GLU A 53 -5.79 -10.40 -3.12
C GLU A 53 -6.41 -11.71 -2.64
N GLU A 54 -7.57 -12.10 -3.18
CA GLU A 54 -8.22 -13.38 -2.90
C GLU A 54 -7.50 -14.59 -3.53
N HIS A 55 -6.53 -14.37 -4.41
CA HIS A 55 -5.85 -15.45 -5.11
C HIS A 55 -4.70 -16.02 -4.27
N ASP A 56 -4.75 -17.32 -3.96
CA ASP A 56 -3.78 -18.01 -3.06
C ASP A 56 -2.30 -17.82 -3.45
N ASP A 57 -2.01 -17.72 -4.76
CA ASP A 57 -0.64 -17.51 -5.26
C ASP A 57 -0.16 -16.05 -5.22
N VAL A 58 -1.04 -15.09 -4.95
CA VAL A 58 -0.71 -13.66 -4.88
C VAL A 58 -0.29 -13.31 -3.45
N GLN A 59 0.95 -12.83 -3.30
CA GLN A 59 1.49 -12.49 -1.99
C GLN A 59 1.23 -11.04 -1.59
N ASN A 60 1.29 -10.11 -2.55
CA ASN A 60 1.07 -8.69 -2.33
C ASN A 60 0.58 -8.04 -3.63
N VAL A 61 -0.34 -7.10 -3.52
CA VAL A 61 -0.78 -6.23 -4.62
C VAL A 61 -0.36 -4.81 -4.30
N TYR A 62 0.28 -4.14 -5.27
CA TYR A 62 0.68 -2.73 -5.13
C TYR A 62 0.12 -1.95 -6.30
N ALA A 63 -0.41 -0.77 -6.01
CA ALA A 63 -0.93 0.14 -7.00
C ALA A 63 -0.43 1.56 -6.71
N ASN A 64 -0.50 2.40 -7.75
CA ASN A 64 -0.09 3.80 -7.66
C ASN A 64 -1.25 4.76 -7.89
N PHE A 65 -2.50 4.28 -7.82
CA PHE A 65 -3.63 5.18 -7.93
C PHE A 65 -3.85 5.95 -6.63
N ASP A 66 -4.41 7.15 -6.76
CA ASP A 66 -4.88 7.97 -5.66
C ASP A 66 -6.38 8.21 -5.86
N LEU A 67 -7.16 7.92 -4.83
CA LEU A 67 -8.61 8.06 -4.85
C LEU A 67 -8.98 9.25 -3.95
N PRO A 68 -9.52 10.35 -4.52
CA PRO A 68 -10.03 11.46 -3.74
C PRO A 68 -11.05 10.97 -2.69
N GLU A 69 -11.03 11.59 -1.51
CA GLU A 69 -11.92 11.28 -0.40
C GLU A 69 -13.40 11.27 -0.81
N GLU A 70 -13.78 12.19 -1.71
CA GLU A 70 -15.12 12.29 -2.28
C GLU A 70 -15.57 10.96 -2.91
N ILE A 71 -14.71 10.34 -3.73
CA ILE A 71 -15.00 9.07 -4.41
C ILE A 71 -14.97 7.91 -3.42
N MET A 72 -14.03 7.92 -2.47
CA MET A 72 -13.94 6.88 -1.44
C MET A 72 -15.22 6.80 -0.60
N ASN A 73 -15.82 7.95 -0.25
CA ASN A 73 -17.08 8.02 0.50
C ASN A 73 -18.30 7.47 -0.27
N PHE A 74 -18.26 7.41 -1.61
CA PHE A 74 -19.32 6.80 -2.41
C PHE A 74 -19.15 5.28 -2.57
N LEU A 75 -17.95 4.77 -2.28
CA LEU A 75 -17.59 3.36 -2.43
C LEU A 75 -17.70 2.57 -1.11
N GLU A 76 -17.87 3.24 0.03
CA GLU A 76 -18.30 2.66 1.33
C GLU A 76 -19.78 2.27 1.33
#